data_AF-A0A355QL36-F1
#
_entry.id   AF-A0A355QL36-F1
#
_cell.length_a   1.000
_cell.length_b   1.000
_cell.length_c   1.000
_cell.angle_alpha   90.00
_cell.angle_beta   90.00
_cell.angle_gamma   90.00
#
_symmetry.space_group_name_H-M   'P 1'
#
loop_
_entity.id
_entity.type
_entity.pdbx_description
1 polymer ?
#
loop_
_entity_poly.entity_id
_entity_poly.type
_entity_poly.pdbx_seq_one_letter_code
_entity_poly.pdbx_strand_id
1 'polypeptide(L)' 'FKNAPVAGYCMSELIDAIENGHDHDADPLVVTGVYTGLEMDMGFYRRNREINPNSSFSVNG' A
#
# COMPACT_ATOMS: atom_id res chain seq x y z
N PHE A 1 5.98 6.53 17.21
CA PHE A 1 5.77 6.08 15.82
C PHE A 1 5.13 7.20 15.02
N LYS A 2 5.88 7.92 14.16
CA LYS A 2 5.34 9.07 13.40
C LYS A 2 4.42 8.63 12.24
N ASN A 3 4.68 7.46 11.66
CA ASN A 3 3.96 6.97 10.49
C ASN A 3 2.87 5.95 10.83
N ALA A 4 2.72 5.56 12.11
CA ALA A 4 1.70 4.58 12.50
C ALA A 4 0.27 5.00 12.15
N PRO A 5 -0.14 6.28 12.30
CA PRO A 5 -1.47 6.70 11.89
C PRO A 5 -1.71 6.54 10.38
N VAL A 6 -0.71 6.87 9.56
CA VAL A 6 -0.80 6.73 8.10
C VAL A 6 -0.88 5.25 7.71
N ALA A 7 -0.06 4.40 8.33
CA ALA A 7 -0.14 2.96 8.10
C ALA A 7 -1.52 2.40 8.49
N GLY A 8 -2.07 2.83 9.64
CA GLY A 8 -3.42 2.43 10.07
C GLY A 8 -4.51 2.87 9.08
N TYR A 9 -4.41 4.08 8.55
CA TYR A 9 -5.32 4.59 7.52
C TYR A 9 -5.21 3.80 6.20
N CYS A 10 -3.99 3.53 5.71
CA CYS A 10 -3.84 2.69 4.52
C CYS A 10 -4.43 1.28 4.71
N MET A 11 -4.31 0.73 5.92
CA MET A 11 -4.89 -0.58 6.24
C MET A 11 -6.42 -0.55 6.31
N SER A 12 -7.04 0.52 6.81
CA SER A 12 -8.51 0.62 6.81
C SER A 12 -9.05 0.67 5.38
N GLU A 13 -8.47 1.51 4.52
CA GLU A 13 -8.87 1.62 3.11
C GLU A 13 -8.68 0.28 2.36
N LEU A 14 -7.60 -0.44 2.66
CA LEU A 14 -7.34 -1.75 2.07
C LEU A 14 -8.39 -2.80 2.49
N ILE A 15 -8.74 -2.84 3.79
CA ILE A 15 -9.75 -3.77 4.31
C ILE A 15 -11.09 -3.45 3.66
N ASP A 16 -11.51 -2.19 3.66
CA ASP A 16 -12.78 -1.75 3.08
C ASP A 16 -12.84 -2.09 1.58
N ALA A 17 -11.76 -1.87 0.83
CA ALA A 17 -11.71 -2.22 -0.59
C ALA A 17 -11.87 -3.72 -0.83
N ILE A 18 -11.14 -4.56 -0.08
CA ILE A 18 -11.20 -6.03 -0.22
C ILE A 18 -12.58 -6.56 0.18
N GLU A 19 -13.18 -6.04 1.26
CA GLU A 19 -14.53 -6.42 1.68
C GLU A 19 -15.60 -6.07 0.62
N ASN A 20 -15.35 -5.04 -0.19
CA ASN A 20 -16.17 -4.67 -1.34
C ASN A 20 -15.83 -5.43 -2.64
N GLY A 21 -14.94 -6.42 -2.58
CA GLY A 21 -14.60 -7.29 -3.71
C GLY A 21 -13.43 -6.82 -4.58
N HIS A 22 -12.65 -5.83 -4.12
CA HIS A 22 -11.42 -5.42 -4.79
C HIS A 22 -10.31 -6.46 -4.61
N ASP A 23 -9.59 -6.77 -5.68
CA ASP A 23 -8.43 -7.67 -5.65
C ASP A 23 -7.14 -6.85 -5.72
N HIS A 24 -6.60 -6.53 -4.54
CA HIS A 24 -5.36 -5.75 -4.40
C HIS A 24 -4.13 -6.41 -5.02
N ASP A 25 -4.12 -7.74 -5.17
CA ASP A 25 -3.01 -8.43 -5.81
C ASP A 25 -3.09 -8.26 -7.35
N ALA A 26 -4.29 -8.27 -7.94
CA ALA A 26 -4.48 -8.06 -9.38
C ALA A 26 -4.45 -6.57 -9.80
N ASP A 27 -5.08 -5.71 -9.00
CA ASP A 27 -5.22 -4.27 -9.22
C ASP A 27 -4.87 -3.54 -7.91
N PRO A 28 -3.65 -3.01 -7.76
CA PRO A 28 -3.22 -2.45 -6.49
C PRO A 28 -3.94 -1.17 -6.11
N LEU A 29 -4.37 -1.10 -4.85
CA LEU A 29 -5.02 0.06 -4.29
C LEU A 29 -4.08 1.28 -4.24
N VAL A 30 -4.62 2.44 -4.59
CA VAL A 30 -3.99 3.75 -4.37
C VAL A 30 -4.78 4.49 -3.29
N VAL A 31 -4.11 4.84 -2.20
CA VAL A 31 -4.72 5.54 -1.07
C VAL A 31 -4.40 7.03 -1.15
N THR A 32 -5.43 7.88 -1.09
CA THR A 32 -5.25 9.34 -1.09
C THR A 32 -5.11 9.86 0.35
N GLY A 33 -4.05 10.65 0.60
CA GLY A 33 -3.79 11.27 1.88
C GLY A 33 -4.85 12.30 2.26
N VAL A 34 -5.49 12.12 3.42
CA VAL A 34 -6.63 12.92 3.90
C VAL A 34 -6.39 14.44 3.86
N TYR A 35 -5.18 14.90 4.19
CA TYR A 35 -4.85 16.32 4.29
C TYR A 35 -3.96 16.85 3.18
N THR A 36 -3.20 15.96 2.54
CA THR A 36 -2.21 16.35 1.53
C THR A 36 -2.71 16.11 0.11
N GLY A 37 -3.72 15.26 -0.08
CA GLY A 37 -4.18 14.81 -1.39
C GLY A 37 -3.15 13.97 -2.15
N LEU A 38 -2.05 13.58 -1.49
CA LEU A 38 -1.01 12.78 -2.12
C LEU A 38 -1.47 11.34 -2.27
N GLU A 39 -1.22 10.77 -3.44
CA GLU A 39 -1.47 9.38 -3.73
C GLU A 39 -0.34 8.50 -3.18
N MET A 40 -0.73 7.42 -2.49
CA MET A 40 0.16 6.41 -1.95
C MET A 40 -0.16 5.08 -2.62
N ASP A 41 0.73 4.63 -3.51
CA ASP A 41 0.62 3.35 -4.20
C ASP A 41 0.91 2.20 -3.23
N MET A 42 -0.11 1.42 -2.90
CA MET A 42 -0.01 0.26 -2.01
C MET A 42 0.45 -1.01 -2.74
N GLY A 43 0.65 -0.94 -4.07
CA GLY A 43 1.19 -2.01 -4.89
C GLY A 43 2.61 -2.40 -4.55
N PHE A 44 3.38 -1.53 -3.91
CA PHE A 44 4.68 -1.92 -3.35
C PHE A 44 4.55 -3.01 -2.26
N TYR A 45 3.40 -3.12 -1.60
CA TYR A 45 3.16 -4.05 -0.50
C TYR A 45 2.29 -5.27 -0.89
N ARG A 46 1.94 -5.41 -2.17
CA ARG A 46 1.17 -6.56 -2.67
C ARG A 46 2.03 -7.81 -2.81
N ARG A 47 1.42 -9.00 -2.80
CA ARG A 47 2.15 -10.27 -2.71
C ARG A 47 2.88 -10.63 -3.99
N ASN A 48 2.26 -10.33 -5.13
CA ASN A 48 2.77 -10.64 -6.47
C ASN A 48 3.57 -9.48 -7.10
N ARG A 49 4.17 -8.62 -6.27
CA ARG A 49 5.04 -7.55 -6.77
C ARG A 49 6.30 -8.13 -7.42
N GLU A 50 6.81 -7.45 -8.44
CA GLU A 50 8.12 -7.76 -9.00
C GLU A 50 9.20 -7.34 -8.00
N ILE A 51 10.15 -8.26 -7.73
CA ILE A 51 11.26 -8.00 -6.84
C ILE A 51 12.31 -7.17 -7.59
N ASN A 52 12.80 -6.10 -6.97
CA ASN A 52 13.86 -5.30 -7.57
C ASN A 52 15.24 -5.98 -7.32
N PRO A 53 15.90 -6.56 -8.33
CA PRO A 53 17.17 -7.28 -8.15
C PRO A 53 18.32 -6.35 -7.73
N ASN A 54 18.16 -5.03 -7.91
CA ASN A 54 19.14 -4.03 -7.50
C ASN A 54 18.89 -3.52 -6.07
N SER A 55 17.83 -3.99 -5.40
CA SER A 55 17.61 -3.65 -4.00
C SER A 55 18.61 -4.39 -3.12
N SER A 56 19.15 -3.68 -2.13
CA SER A 56 19.95 -4.30 -1.07
C SER A 56 19.09 -5.05 -0.05
N PHE A 57 17.75 -4.96 -0.16
CA PHE A 57 16.78 -5.48 0.82
C PHE A 57 16.98 -4.95 2.25
N SER A 58 17.73 -3.87 2.42
CA SER A 58 17.99 -3.29 3.75
C SER A 58 16.77 -2.61 4.36
N VAL A 59 15.79 -2.22 3.54
CA VAL A 59 14.54 -1.59 3.98
C VAL A 59 13.35 -2.14 3.19
N ASN A 60 13.34 -1.94 1.87
CA ASN A 60 12.26 -2.27 0.97
C ASN A 60 12.88 -2.92 -0.28
N GLY A 61 12.68 -4.24 -0.42
CA GLY A 61 13.21 -5.10 -1.50
C GLY A 61 12.60 -4.83 -2.86
#